data_AF-L9M4Z0-F1
#
_entry.id   AF-L9M4Z0-F1
#
_cell.length_a   1.000
_cell.length_b   1.000
_cell.length_c   1.000
_cell.angle_alpha   90.00
_cell.angle_beta   90.00
_cell.angle_gamma   90.00
#
_symmetry.space_group_name_H-M   'P 1'
#
loop_
_entity.id
_entity.type
_entity.pdbx_description
1 polymer ?
#
loop_
_entity_poly.entity_id
_entity_poly.type
_entity_poly.pdbx_seq_one_letter_code
_entity_poly.pdbx_strand_id
1 'polypeptide(L)' 'MNHKKFEDEFKKLPSYQRLIFIHGERLFIRDADVYRVIAVQAAYEFQVRKS' A
#
# COMPACT_ATOMS: atom_id res chain seq x y z
N MET A 1 7.25 9.39 -4.81
CA MET A 1 7.06 9.19 -3.35
C MET A 1 7.75 7.90 -2.90
N ASN A 2 8.48 7.88 -1.78
CA ASN A 2 9.11 6.66 -1.25
C ASN A 2 8.04 5.75 -0.60
N HIS A 3 8.15 4.42 -0.79
CA HIS A 3 7.32 3.37 -0.19
C HIS A 3 7.01 3.59 1.29
N LYS A 4 8.00 3.97 2.11
CA LYS A 4 7.77 4.19 3.55
C LYS A 4 6.75 5.29 3.81
N LYS A 5 6.86 6.41 3.07
CA LYS A 5 5.92 7.52 3.19
C LYS A 5 4.52 7.12 2.70
N PHE A 6 4.45 6.34 1.62
CA PHE A 6 3.19 5.78 1.15
C PHE A 6 2.54 4.87 2.18
N GLU A 7 3.27 3.95 2.79
CA GLU A 7 2.72 3.03 3.79
C GLU A 7 2.18 3.78 5.01
N ASP A 8 2.90 4.80 5.48
CA ASP A 8 2.45 5.64 6.59
C ASP A 8 1.18 6.45 6.26
N GLU A 9 1.03 6.89 5.01
CA GLU A 9 -0.20 7.55 4.52
C GLU A 9 -1.34 6.55 4.31
N PHE A 10 -1.05 5.39 3.74
CA PHE A 10 -2.01 4.32 3.45
C PHE A 10 -2.65 3.79 4.73
N LYS A 11 -1.86 3.65 5.80
CA LYS A 11 -2.33 3.23 7.13
C LYS A 11 -3.36 4.19 7.75
N LYS A 12 -3.42 5.44 7.28
CA LYS A 12 -4.40 6.45 7.76
C LYS A 12 -5.73 6.37 7.02
N LEU A 13 -5.81 5.62 5.91
CA LEU A 13 -7.05 5.49 5.14
C LEU A 13 -8.10 4.66 5.92
N PRO A 14 -9.39 5.02 5.87
CA PRO A 14 -10.45 4.21 6.48
C PRO A 14 -10.50 2.76 5.95
N SER A 15 -10.10 2.57 4.69
CA SER A 15 -10.00 1.25 4.06
C SER A 15 -8.89 0.37 4.64
N TYR A 16 -7.92 0.94 5.36
CA TYR A 16 -6.79 0.21 5.93
C TYR A 16 -7.25 -0.88 6.90
N GLN A 17 -8.20 -0.60 7.80
CA GLN A 17 -8.69 -1.59 8.77
C GLN A 17 -9.27 -2.84 8.09
N ARG A 18 -10.01 -2.66 7.00
CA ARG A 18 -10.55 -3.79 6.23
C ARG A 18 -9.44 -4.56 5.52
N LEU A 19 -8.48 -3.86 4.92
CA LEU A 19 -7.40 -4.48 4.18
C LEU A 19 -6.41 -5.23 5.09
N ILE A 20 -6.07 -4.68 6.26
CA ILE A 20 -5.20 -5.35 7.23
C ILE A 20 -5.90 -6.56 7.85
N PHE A 21 -7.23 -6.53 8.01
CA PHE A 21 -7.97 -7.70 8.47
C PHE A 21 -7.91 -8.86 7.46
N ILE A 22 -8.03 -8.56 6.16
CA ILE A 22 -8.02 -9.58 5.10
C ILE A 22 -6.60 -10.11 4.84
N HIS A 23 -5.60 -9.23 4.82
CA HIS A 23 -4.25 -9.58 4.35
C HIS A 23 -3.22 -9.73 5.48
N GLY A 24 -3.52 -9.24 6.68
CA GLY A 24 -2.58 -9.23 7.80
C GLY A 24 -1.26 -8.54 7.45
N GLU A 25 -0.17 -9.03 8.02
CA GLU A 25 1.19 -8.53 7.76
C GLU A 25 1.60 -8.62 6.29
N ARG A 26 0.91 -9.44 5.48
CA ARG A 26 1.21 -9.60 4.05
C ARG A 26 0.83 -8.39 3.22
N LEU A 27 0.05 -7.47 3.78
CA LEU A 27 -0.48 -6.30 3.08
C LEU A 27 0.62 -5.44 2.43
N PHE A 28 1.80 -5.37 3.06
CA PHE A 28 2.94 -4.57 2.59
C PHE A 28 4.14 -5.43 2.16
N ILE A 29 3.93 -6.72 1.88
CA ILE A 29 5.00 -7.54 1.28
C ILE A 29 5.30 -6.99 -0.10
N ARG A 30 6.59 -6.80 -0.34
CA ARG A 30 7.13 -6.31 -1.61
C ARG A 30 8.07 -7.35 -2.21
N ASP A 31 8.10 -7.36 -3.53
CA ASP A 31 9.11 -8.05 -4.32
C ASP A 31 9.78 -7.03 -5.23
N ALA A 32 11.09 -6.87 -5.10
CA ALA A 32 11.81 -5.69 -5.59
C ALA A 32 11.08 -4.38 -5.20
N ASP A 33 10.47 -3.68 -6.16
CA ASP A 33 9.77 -2.40 -5.98
C ASP A 33 8.25 -2.48 -6.14
N VAL A 34 7.68 -3.70 -6.15
CA VAL A 34 6.25 -3.92 -6.39
C VAL A 34 5.58 -4.52 -5.15
N TYR A 35 4.47 -3.94 -4.72
CA TYR A 35 3.60 -4.51 -3.70
C TYR A 35 2.90 -5.77 -4.23
N ARG A 36 2.94 -6.86 -3.46
CA ARG A 36 2.31 -8.13 -3.87
C ARG A 36 0.78 -8.09 -3.82
N VAL A 37 0.20 -7.22 -2.99
CA VAL A 37 -1.24 -7.01 -2.94
C VAL A 37 -1.63 -5.97 -3.99
N ILE A 38 -2.39 -6.40 -5.00
CA ILE A 38 -2.78 -5.57 -6.16
C ILE A 38 -3.44 -4.25 -5.73
N ALA A 39 -4.31 -4.27 -4.72
CA ALA A 39 -4.96 -3.05 -4.23
C ALA A 39 -3.95 -2.02 -3.68
N VAL A 40 -2.90 -2.50 -3.01
CA VAL A 40 -1.82 -1.64 -2.48
C VAL A 40 -0.93 -1.15 -3.61
N GLN A 41 -0.60 -2.02 -4.57
CA GLN A 41 0.18 -1.64 -5.76
C GLN A 41 -0.53 -0.56 -6.59
N ALA A 42 -1.81 -0.75 -6.87
CA ALA A 42 -2.61 0.21 -7.63
C ALA A 42 -2.70 1.57 -6.93
N ALA A 43 -2.88 1.57 -5.60
CA ALA A 43 -2.87 2.80 -4.81
C ALA A 43 -1.50 3.50 -4.83
N TYR A 44 -0.41 2.74 -4.72
CA TYR A 44 0.95 3.28 -4.80
C TYR A 44 1.23 3.91 -6.16
N GLU A 45 0.93 3.20 -7.25
CA GLU A 45 1.11 3.70 -8.62
C GLU A 45 0.29 4.95 -8.88
N PHE A 46 -0.96 4.99 -8.42
CA PHE A 46 -1.82 6.17 -8.59
C PHE A 46 -1.24 7.39 -7.85
N GLN A 47 -0.70 7.20 -6.65
CA GLN A 47 -0.12 8.30 -5.89
C GLN A 47 1.22 8.77 -6.46
N VAL A 48 2.04 7.85 -6.98
CA VAL A 48 3.29 8.18 -7.66
C VAL A 48 3.03 8.93 -8.97
N ARG A 49 2.02 8.55 -9.75
CA ARG A 49 1.67 9.26 -11.00
C ARG A 49 1.12 10.67 -10.78
N LYS A 50 0.62 10.97 -9.58
CA LYS A 50 0.11 12.29 -9.20
C LYS A 50 1.17 13.22 -8.61
N SER A 51 2.33 12.71 -8.21
CA SER A 51 3.44 13.48 -7.61
C SER A 51 4.50 13.83 -8.65
#